data_AF-A0A842MKP2-F1
#
_entry.id   AF-A0A842MKP2-F1
#
_cell.length_a   1.000
_cell.length_b   1.000
_cell.length_c   1.000
_cell.angle_alpha   90.00
_cell.angle_beta   90.00
_cell.angle_gamma   90.00
#
_symmetry.space_group_name_H-M   'P 1'
#
loop_
_entity.id
_entity.type
_entity.pdbx_description
1 polymer ?
#
loop_
_entity_poly.entity_id
_entity_poly.type
_entity_poly.pdbx_seq_one_letter_code
_entity_poly.pdbx_strand_id
1 'polypeptide(L)'
;LSATLYLFTGLGYGVTINLLNGAGETKQALKAYLAYLTVFAAAAPILTWQHSIPGLIAANLTAYLTLTLYAFHLARRKFNIKINLKEQARIYLASALSTLPTLAFLNLSTLPNLPNLIIGATLCLFTYLTLTPILKAISPQDLQNLKQIFERIKIIWPIAKPILNYEQKILQNFKSPNQS
;
A
#
# COMPACT_ATOMS: atom_id res chain seq x y z
N LEU A 1 3.62 7.96 13.39
CA LEU A 1 4.75 8.19 12.47
C LEU A 1 4.78 7.18 11.31
N SER A 2 4.68 5.88 11.58
CA SER A 2 4.93 4.82 10.58
C SER A 2 3.83 4.61 9.53
N ALA A 3 2.56 4.92 9.85
CA ALA A 3 1.45 4.65 8.94
C ALA A 3 1.50 5.51 7.65
N THR A 4 1.96 6.75 7.75
CA THR A 4 2.01 7.69 6.61
C THR A 4 3.00 7.24 5.52
N LEU A 5 4.00 6.42 5.86
CA LEU A 5 4.95 5.88 4.90
C LEU A 5 4.30 4.92 3.89
N TYR A 6 3.20 4.26 4.26
CA TYR A 6 2.47 3.39 3.35
C TYR A 6 1.79 4.14 2.20
N LEU A 7 1.70 5.47 2.27
CA LEU A 7 1.32 6.29 1.10
C LEU A 7 2.30 6.12 -0.06
N PHE A 8 3.55 5.73 0.21
CA PHE A 8 4.55 5.48 -0.82
C PHE A 8 4.53 4.04 -1.37
N THR A 9 3.66 3.16 -0.87
CA THR A 9 3.59 1.75 -1.31
C THR A 9 3.28 1.65 -2.81
N GLY A 10 2.43 2.52 -3.35
CA GLY A 10 2.14 2.57 -4.79
C GLY A 10 3.37 2.92 -5.65
N LEU A 11 4.40 3.55 -5.06
CA LEU A 11 5.68 3.87 -5.68
C LEU A 11 6.75 2.78 -5.48
N GLY A 12 6.40 1.68 -4.80
CA GLY A 12 7.32 0.56 -4.52
C GLY A 12 7.95 0.58 -3.12
N TYR A 13 7.47 1.45 -2.21
CA TYR A 13 7.91 1.42 -0.82
C TYR A 13 7.68 0.03 -0.20
N GLY A 14 8.72 -0.50 0.47
CA GLY A 14 8.74 -1.83 1.06
C GLY A 14 9.07 -2.98 0.10
N VAL A 15 9.02 -2.77 -1.22
CA VAL A 15 9.30 -3.82 -2.22
C VAL A 15 10.63 -3.58 -2.93
N THR A 16 10.92 -2.35 -3.34
CA THR A 16 12.04 -2.09 -4.27
C THR A 16 13.42 -2.36 -3.68
N ILE A 17 13.67 -1.95 -2.42
CA ILE A 17 14.93 -2.26 -1.74
C ILE A 17 15.08 -3.76 -1.51
N ASN A 18 13.99 -4.44 -1.13
CA ASN A 18 13.99 -5.89 -0.95
C ASN A 18 14.27 -6.62 -2.26
N LEU A 19 13.74 -6.12 -3.39
CA LEU A 19 14.03 -6.66 -4.71
C LEU A 19 15.52 -6.48 -5.08
N LEU A 20 16.07 -5.28 -4.87
CA LEU A 20 17.50 -5.03 -5.12
C LEU A 20 18.36 -5.97 -4.28
N ASN A 21 18.10 -6.07 -2.98
CA ASN A 21 18.85 -6.96 -2.08
C ASN A 21 18.68 -8.43 -2.47
N GLY A 22 17.46 -8.88 -2.78
CA GLY A 22 17.17 -10.25 -3.18
C GLY A 22 17.81 -10.65 -4.51
N ALA A 23 18.05 -9.67 -5.40
CA ALA A 23 18.77 -9.87 -6.65
C ALA A 23 20.30 -9.69 -6.52
N GLY A 24 20.84 -9.53 -5.30
CA GLY A 24 22.27 -9.34 -5.07
C GLY A 24 22.79 -7.91 -5.29
N GLU A 25 21.92 -6.94 -5.57
CA GLU A 25 22.26 -5.53 -5.86
C GLU A 25 22.40 -4.68 -4.60
N THR A 26 23.07 -5.22 -3.58
CA THR A 26 23.22 -4.58 -2.27
C THR A 26 23.96 -3.24 -2.34
N LYS A 27 24.91 -3.08 -3.28
CA LYS A 27 25.59 -1.81 -3.54
C LYS A 27 24.62 -0.71 -3.99
N GLN A 28 23.63 -1.05 -4.81
CA GLN A 28 22.63 -0.10 -5.29
C GLN A 28 21.63 0.24 -4.18
N ALA A 29 21.22 -0.76 -3.39
CA ALA A 29 20.42 -0.53 -2.19
C ALA A 29 21.14 0.40 -1.19
N LEU A 30 22.44 0.20 -0.97
CA LEU A 30 23.25 1.06 -0.11
C LEU A 30 23.29 2.51 -0.61
N LYS A 31 23.47 2.73 -1.92
CA LYS A 31 23.42 4.10 -2.50
C LYS A 31 22.08 4.79 -2.22
N ALA A 32 20.98 4.04 -2.27
CA ALA A 32 19.66 4.58 -1.93
C ALA A 32 19.54 4.96 -0.46
N TYR A 33 20.07 4.13 0.45
CA TYR A 33 20.14 4.45 1.88
C TYR A 33 21.05 5.64 2.19
N LEU A 34 22.15 5.80 1.45
CA LEU A 34 23.00 6.98 1.57
C LEU A 34 22.24 8.25 1.15
N ALA A 35 21.50 8.20 0.05
CA ALA A 35 20.65 9.32 -0.37
C ALA A 35 19.59 9.67 0.70
N TYR A 36 18.93 8.66 1.27
CA TYR A 36 18.03 8.83 2.42
C TYR A 36 18.73 9.54 3.59
N LEU A 37 19.91 9.04 3.98
CA LEU A 37 20.65 9.54 5.13
C LEU A 37 21.05 11.01 4.93
N THR A 38 21.55 11.36 3.74
CA THR A 38 21.94 12.73 3.40
C THR A 38 20.75 13.68 3.47
N VAL A 39 19.61 13.30 2.88
CA VAL A 39 18.39 14.13 2.93
C VAL A 39 17.87 14.24 4.36
N PHE A 40 17.82 13.14 5.10
CA PHE A 40 17.31 13.15 6.48
C PHE A 40 18.21 13.97 7.40
N ALA A 41 19.53 13.78 7.33
CA ALA A 41 20.48 14.51 8.17
C ALA A 41 20.46 16.02 7.93
N ALA A 42 20.18 16.46 6.70
CA ALA A 42 20.01 17.87 6.38
C ALA A 42 18.63 18.40 6.78
N ALA A 43 17.56 17.69 6.42
CA ALA A 43 16.19 18.17 6.58
C ALA A 43 15.70 18.09 8.04
N ALA A 44 16.10 17.07 8.78
CA ALA A 44 15.64 16.84 10.16
C ALA A 44 15.96 18.00 11.10
N PRO A 45 17.20 18.51 11.23
CA PRO A 45 17.47 19.63 12.14
C PRO A 45 16.73 20.90 11.71
N ILE A 46 16.70 21.21 10.41
CA ILE A 46 16.07 22.44 9.88
C ILE A 46 14.56 22.43 10.17
N LEU A 47 13.87 21.35 9.79
CA LEU A 47 12.43 21.26 9.95
C LEU A 47 12.03 21.09 11.42
N THR A 48 12.82 20.35 12.21
CA THR A 48 12.55 20.18 13.65
C THR A 48 12.72 21.51 14.39
N TRP A 49 13.69 22.33 14.02
CA TRP A 49 13.84 23.66 14.58
C TRP A 49 12.61 24.54 14.31
N GLN A 50 12.07 24.50 13.09
CA GLN A 50 10.93 25.33 12.68
C GLN A 50 9.58 24.82 13.21
N HIS A 51 9.40 23.50 13.27
CA HIS A 51 8.08 22.87 13.46
C HIS A 51 8.07 21.77 14.53
N SER A 52 9.12 21.64 15.34
CA SER A 52 9.25 20.62 16.39
C SER A 52 8.99 19.20 15.86
N ILE A 53 8.13 18.42 16.53
CA ILE A 53 7.84 17.02 16.15
C ILE A 53 7.27 16.92 14.73
N PRO A 54 6.24 17.68 14.30
CA PRO A 54 5.78 17.71 12.90
C PRO A 54 6.88 17.89 11.86
N GLY A 55 7.87 18.74 12.15
CA GLY A 55 9.02 18.96 11.28
C GLY A 55 9.87 17.71 11.08
N LEU A 56 10.11 16.95 12.16
CA LEU A 56 10.79 15.66 12.09
C LEU A 56 10.00 14.63 11.26
N ILE A 57 8.66 14.65 11.35
CA ILE A 57 7.79 13.80 10.51
C ILE A 57 7.99 14.14 9.03
N ALA A 58 7.93 15.43 8.68
CA ALA A 58 8.11 15.90 7.32
C ALA A 58 9.49 15.56 6.76
N ALA A 59 10.55 15.73 7.56
CA ALA A 59 11.90 15.33 7.20
C ALA A 59 12.00 13.83 6.89
N ASN A 60 11.40 13.00 7.74
CA ASN A 60 11.37 11.56 7.57
C ASN A 60 10.62 11.15 6.29
N LEU A 61 9.45 11.73 6.04
CA LEU A 61 8.67 11.48 4.82
C LEU A 61 9.46 11.85 3.56
N THR A 62 10.13 13.01 3.58
CA THR A 62 10.93 13.50 2.45
C THR A 62 12.12 12.58 2.17
N ALA A 63 12.78 12.11 3.22
CA ALA A 63 13.89 11.17 3.11
C ALA A 63 13.42 9.82 2.55
N TYR A 64 12.32 9.26 3.07
CA TYR A 64 11.75 8.00 2.56
C TYR A 64 11.22 8.10 1.14
N LEU A 65 10.68 9.26 0.75
CA LEU A 65 10.30 9.52 -0.63
C LEU A 65 11.54 9.49 -1.54
N THR A 66 12.63 10.15 -1.13
CA THR A 66 13.92 10.10 -1.84
C THR A 66 14.44 8.66 -1.97
N LEU A 67 14.44 7.90 -0.87
CA LEU A 67 14.83 6.49 -0.85
C LEU A 67 14.04 5.69 -1.89
N THR A 68 12.72 5.81 -1.85
CA THR A 68 11.80 5.03 -2.67
C THR A 68 11.95 5.37 -4.15
N LEU A 69 11.99 6.67 -4.49
CA LEU A 69 12.15 7.11 -5.88
C LEU A 69 13.51 6.70 -6.46
N TYR A 70 14.59 6.85 -5.69
CA TYR A 70 15.92 6.49 -6.15
C TYR A 70 16.09 4.97 -6.29
N ALA A 71 15.63 4.19 -5.32
CA ALA A 71 15.60 2.74 -5.42
C ALA A 71 14.75 2.29 -6.61
N PHE A 72 13.58 2.91 -6.82
CA PHE A 72 12.69 2.58 -7.94
C PHE A 72 13.35 2.90 -9.28
N HIS A 73 14.02 4.04 -9.39
CA HIS A 73 14.78 4.40 -10.57
C HIS A 73 15.86 3.35 -10.90
N LEU A 74 16.63 2.91 -9.90
CA LEU A 74 17.66 1.89 -10.07
C LEU A 74 17.06 0.54 -10.47
N ALA A 75 16.01 0.10 -9.79
CA ALA A 75 15.33 -1.15 -10.08
C ALA A 75 14.66 -1.15 -11.46
N ARG A 76 14.06 -0.03 -11.87
CA ARG A 76 13.48 0.14 -13.20
C ARG A 76 14.52 0.03 -14.30
N ARG A 77 15.70 0.65 -14.14
CA ARG A 77 16.78 0.55 -15.12
C ARG A 77 17.30 -0.88 -15.28
N LYS A 78 17.36 -1.64 -14.18
CA LYS A 78 17.98 -2.96 -14.18
C LYS A 78 17.02 -4.11 -14.50
N PHE A 79 15.79 -4.04 -13.99
CA PHE A 79 14.79 -5.11 -14.10
C PHE A 79 13.59 -4.74 -14.97
N ASN A 80 13.59 -3.56 -15.60
CA ASN A 80 12.54 -3.06 -16.49
C ASN A 80 11.14 -3.03 -15.84
N ILE A 81 11.09 -2.74 -14.53
CA ILE A 81 9.84 -2.69 -13.75
C ILE A 81 9.01 -1.49 -14.21
N LYS A 82 7.70 -1.73 -14.40
CA LYS A 82 6.73 -0.70 -14.75
C LYS A 82 5.72 -0.55 -13.60
N ILE A 83 5.38 0.69 -13.27
CA ILE A 83 4.26 0.99 -12.38
C ILE A 83 3.04 1.31 -13.26
N ASN A 84 1.93 0.64 -12.98
CA ASN A 84 0.65 1.00 -13.55
C ASN A 84 -0.01 2.08 -12.68
N LEU A 85 0.28 3.35 -12.96
CA LEU A 85 -0.24 4.48 -12.17
C LEU A 85 -1.77 4.51 -12.09
N LYS A 86 -2.46 3.98 -13.11
CA LYS A 86 -3.92 3.91 -13.15
C LYS A 86 -4.48 2.93 -12.12
N GLU A 87 -3.87 1.76 -11.98
CA GLU A 87 -4.26 0.78 -10.96
C GLU A 87 -3.91 1.28 -9.56
N GLN A 88 -2.73 1.87 -9.38
CA GLN A 88 -2.36 2.45 -8.08
C GLN A 88 -3.31 3.58 -7.65
N ALA A 89 -3.69 4.47 -8.56
CA ALA A 89 -4.67 5.51 -8.28
C ALA A 89 -6.02 4.91 -7.84
N ARG A 90 -6.46 3.82 -8.49
CA ARG A 90 -7.70 3.12 -8.11
C ARG A 90 -7.61 2.46 -6.74
N ILE A 91 -6.44 1.92 -6.37
CA ILE A 91 -6.20 1.38 -5.02
C ILE A 91 -6.36 2.51 -3.98
N TYR A 92 -5.70 3.65 -4.19
CA TYR A 92 -5.84 4.79 -3.27
C TYR A 92 -7.27 5.32 -3.20
N LEU A 93 -7.98 5.38 -4.33
CA LEU A 93 -9.39 5.75 -4.36
C LEU A 93 -10.26 4.75 -3.60
N ALA A 94 -10.02 3.44 -3.75
CA ALA A 94 -10.73 2.41 -3.00
C ALA A 94 -10.51 2.58 -1.49
N SER A 95 -9.27 2.82 -1.05
CA SER A 95 -8.94 3.05 0.36
C SER A 95 -9.55 4.35 0.92
N ALA A 96 -9.59 5.41 0.12
CA ALA A 96 -10.21 6.67 0.54
C ALA A 96 -11.73 6.51 0.69
N LEU A 97 -12.38 5.90 -0.31
CA LEU A 97 -13.83 5.68 -0.31
C LEU A 97 -14.27 4.68 0.76
N SER A 98 -13.44 3.68 1.09
CA SER A 98 -13.76 2.71 2.15
C SER A 98 -13.83 3.33 3.54
N THR A 99 -13.23 4.51 3.71
CA THR A 99 -13.25 5.24 4.99
C THR A 99 -14.59 5.96 5.21
N LEU A 100 -15.36 6.26 4.15
CA LEU A 100 -16.62 7.02 4.28
C LEU A 100 -17.67 6.30 5.13
N PRO A 101 -17.99 5.00 4.90
CA PRO A 101 -18.97 4.30 5.74
C PRO A 101 -18.48 4.16 7.18
N THR A 102 -17.18 3.96 7.39
CA THR A 102 -16.57 3.89 8.72
C THR A 102 -16.71 5.20 9.47
N LEU A 103 -16.43 6.35 8.84
CA LEU A 103 -16.61 7.66 9.47
C LEU A 103 -18.08 7.94 9.78
N ALA A 104 -18.99 7.60 8.86
CA ALA A 104 -20.43 7.72 9.11
C ALA A 104 -20.82 6.88 10.34
N PHE A 105 -20.43 5.60 10.38
CA PHE A 105 -20.72 4.74 11.52
C PHE A 105 -20.15 5.29 12.84
N LEU A 106 -18.88 5.67 12.87
CA LEU A 106 -18.22 6.15 14.10
C LEU A 106 -18.85 7.45 14.64
N ASN A 107 -19.34 8.33 13.77
CA ASN A 107 -20.00 9.57 14.19
C ASN A 107 -21.40 9.34 14.78
N LEU A 108 -22.09 8.26 14.37
CA LEU A 108 -23.44 7.93 14.85
C LEU A 108 -23.43 6.93 16.01
N SER A 109 -22.32 6.23 16.22
CA SER A 109 -22.21 5.14 17.18
C SER A 109 -22.06 5.64 18.61
N THR A 110 -22.91 5.14 19.51
CA THR A 110 -22.83 5.39 20.95
C THR A 110 -22.12 4.26 21.71
N LEU A 111 -21.44 3.36 20.98
CA LEU A 111 -20.75 2.22 21.57
C LEU A 111 -19.48 2.65 22.33
N PRO A 112 -19.04 1.86 23.32
CA PRO A 112 -17.76 2.11 23.99
C PRO A 112 -16.58 1.92 23.02
N ASN A 113 -15.44 2.53 23.36
CA ASN A 113 -14.29 2.69 22.46
C ASN A 113 -13.82 1.41 21.76
N LEU A 114 -13.71 0.29 22.49
CA LEU A 114 -13.13 -0.94 21.95
C LEU A 114 -14.06 -1.64 20.94
N PRO A 115 -15.35 -1.91 21.23
CA PRO A 115 -16.31 -2.37 20.22
C PRO A 115 -16.45 -1.42 19.04
N ASN A 116 -16.46 -0.10 19.29
CA ASN A 116 -16.59 0.90 18.23
C ASN A 116 -15.42 0.82 17.23
N LEU A 117 -14.20 0.63 17.75
CA LEU A 117 -13.00 0.45 16.94
C LEU A 117 -13.04 -0.85 16.13
N ILE A 118 -13.44 -1.98 16.74
CA ILE A 118 -13.51 -3.28 16.06
C ILE A 118 -14.51 -3.23 14.90
N ILE A 119 -15.70 -2.67 15.13
CA ILE A 119 -16.74 -2.58 14.11
C ILE A 119 -16.32 -1.60 13.01
N GLY A 120 -15.76 -0.44 13.37
CA GLY A 120 -15.25 0.54 12.40
C GLY A 120 -14.16 -0.02 11.50
N ALA A 121 -13.20 -0.77 12.07
CA ALA A 121 -12.13 -1.44 11.33
C ALA A 121 -12.68 -2.54 10.40
N THR A 122 -13.63 -3.34 10.90
CA THR A 122 -14.30 -4.39 10.11
C THR A 122 -15.07 -3.79 8.93
N LEU A 123 -15.79 -2.69 9.16
CA LEU A 123 -16.54 -1.99 8.13
C LEU A 123 -15.61 -1.40 7.05
N CYS A 124 -14.49 -0.82 7.48
CA CYS A 124 -13.48 -0.28 6.56
C CYS A 124 -12.90 -1.40 5.69
N LEU A 125 -12.51 -2.52 6.31
CA LEU A 125 -11.95 -3.67 5.60
C LEU A 125 -12.96 -4.27 4.61
N PHE A 126 -14.20 -4.47 5.04
CA PHE A 126 -15.25 -5.02 4.17
C PHE A 126 -15.51 -4.10 2.98
N THR A 127 -15.69 -2.80 3.23
CA THR A 127 -15.91 -1.82 2.16
C THR A 127 -14.72 -1.76 1.21
N TYR A 128 -13.50 -1.80 1.73
CA TYR A 128 -12.29 -1.83 0.90
C TYR A 128 -12.26 -3.06 -0.01
N LEU A 129 -12.47 -4.26 0.54
CA LEU A 129 -12.50 -5.53 -0.22
C LEU A 129 -13.62 -5.58 -1.28
N THR A 130 -14.71 -4.83 -1.07
CA THR A 130 -15.77 -4.70 -2.08
C THR A 130 -15.40 -3.68 -3.15
N LEU A 131 -14.83 -2.53 -2.78
CA LEU A 131 -14.50 -1.44 -3.70
C LEU A 131 -13.27 -1.77 -4.58
N THR A 132 -12.30 -2.53 -4.08
CA THR A 132 -11.10 -2.92 -4.83
C THR A 132 -11.42 -3.61 -6.16
N PRO A 133 -12.25 -4.67 -6.22
CA PRO A 133 -12.64 -5.29 -7.48
C PRO A 133 -13.60 -4.41 -8.29
N ILE A 134 -14.53 -3.68 -7.66
CA ILE A 134 -15.49 -2.81 -8.37
C ILE A 134 -14.78 -1.71 -9.16
N LEU A 135 -13.80 -1.04 -8.53
CA LEU A 135 -13.00 -0.01 -9.16
C LEU A 135 -11.95 -0.57 -10.13
N LYS A 136 -11.86 -1.90 -10.26
CA LYS A 136 -10.83 -2.60 -11.05
C LYS A 136 -9.42 -2.15 -10.61
N ALA A 137 -9.24 -2.06 -9.30
CA ALA A 137 -7.95 -1.81 -8.66
C ALA A 137 -7.09 -3.09 -8.61
N ILE A 138 -7.75 -4.26 -8.67
CA ILE A 138 -7.14 -5.58 -8.71
C ILE A 138 -7.57 -6.29 -10.00
N SER A 139 -6.64 -6.95 -10.67
CA SER A 139 -6.90 -7.72 -11.90
C SER A 139 -7.12 -9.23 -11.60
N PRO A 140 -7.70 -9.99 -12.54
CA PRO A 140 -7.79 -11.44 -12.40
C PRO A 140 -6.43 -12.12 -12.24
N GLN A 141 -5.40 -11.58 -12.90
CA GLN A 141 -4.02 -12.08 -12.79
C GLN A 141 -3.48 -11.87 -11.37
N ASP A 142 -3.77 -10.73 -10.74
CA ASP A 142 -3.36 -10.46 -9.36
C ASP A 142 -4.00 -11.45 -8.38
N LEU A 143 -5.30 -11.74 -8.53
CA LEU A 143 -5.99 -12.74 -7.70
C LEU A 143 -5.39 -14.14 -7.89
N GLN A 144 -5.05 -14.51 -9.13
CA GLN A 144 -4.40 -15.79 -9.42
C GLN A 144 -3.01 -15.88 -8.79
N ASN A 145 -2.22 -14.80 -8.88
CA ASN A 145 -0.90 -14.73 -8.25
C ASN A 145 -1.02 -14.83 -6.72
N LEU A 146 -1.93 -14.10 -6.10
CA LEU A 146 -2.20 -14.16 -4.65
C LEU A 146 -2.66 -15.55 -4.21
N LYS A 147 -3.53 -16.18 -5.00
CA LYS A 147 -3.95 -17.58 -4.75
C LYS A 147 -2.75 -18.52 -4.74
N GLN A 148 -1.89 -18.46 -5.76
CA GLN A 148 -0.69 -19.31 -5.82
C GLN A 148 0.28 -19.08 -4.66
N ILE A 149 0.41 -17.84 -4.19
CA ILE A 149 1.25 -17.49 -3.04
C ILE A 149 0.64 -18.05 -1.74
N PHE A 150 -0.64 -17.76 -1.48
CA PHE A 150 -1.28 -18.13 -0.22
C PHE A 150 -1.60 -19.62 -0.09
N GLU A 151 -1.82 -20.34 -1.19
CA GLU A 151 -1.98 -21.81 -1.16
C GLU A 151 -0.75 -22.53 -0.60
N ARG A 152 0.44 -21.93 -0.75
CA ARG A 152 1.69 -22.47 -0.18
C ARG A 152 1.81 -22.23 1.32
N ILE A 153 1.04 -21.29 1.88
CA ILE A 153 1.08 -20.90 3.28
C ILE A 153 -0.16 -21.43 3.99
N LYS A 154 -0.08 -22.69 4.44
CA LYS A 154 -1.21 -23.44 5.04
C LYS A 154 -1.95 -22.70 6.16
N ILE A 155 -1.25 -21.86 6.93
CA ILE A 155 -1.81 -21.08 8.05
C ILE A 155 -2.70 -19.93 7.54
N ILE A 156 -2.33 -19.29 6.43
CA ILE A 156 -3.02 -18.11 5.89
C ILE A 156 -4.17 -18.51 4.96
N TRP A 157 -4.00 -19.64 4.25
CA TRP A 157 -4.97 -20.14 3.29
C TRP A 157 -6.44 -20.19 3.75
N PRO A 158 -6.79 -20.67 4.96
CA PRO A 158 -8.20 -20.72 5.39
C PRO A 158 -8.85 -19.33 5.46
N ILE A 159 -8.08 -18.27 5.71
CA ILE A 159 -8.55 -16.88 5.77
C ILE A 159 -8.53 -16.24 4.38
N ALA A 160 -7.48 -16.48 3.60
CA ALA A 160 -7.32 -15.88 2.27
C ALA A 160 -8.31 -16.46 1.23
N LYS A 161 -8.57 -17.76 1.26
CA LYS A 161 -9.45 -18.45 0.30
C LYS A 161 -10.84 -17.81 0.16
N PRO A 162 -11.61 -17.56 1.25
CA PRO A 162 -12.92 -16.95 1.11
C PRO A 162 -12.86 -15.52 0.55
N ILE A 163 -11.84 -14.74 0.92
CA ILE A 163 -11.64 -13.37 0.43
C ILE A 163 -11.37 -13.37 -1.08
N LEU A 164 -10.42 -14.20 -1.53
CA LEU A 164 -10.07 -14.31 -2.96
C LEU A 164 -11.25 -14.78 -3.81
N ASN A 165 -12.02 -15.77 -3.31
CA ASN A 165 -13.22 -16.24 -4.00
C ASN A 165 -14.30 -15.16 -4.08
N TYR A 166 -14.45 -14.34 -3.03
CA TYR A 166 -15.38 -13.22 -3.00
C TYR A 166 -14.98 -12.14 -4.03
N GLU A 167 -13.73 -11.69 -4.02
CA GLU A 167 -13.24 -10.69 -4.98
C GLU A 167 -13.33 -11.19 -6.43
N GLN A 168 -13.04 -12.48 -6.67
CA GLN A 168 -13.17 -13.09 -7.99
C GLN A 168 -14.61 -13.08 -8.50
N LYS A 169 -15.59 -13.40 -7.63
CA LYS A 169 -17.02 -13.34 -7.99
C LYS A 169 -17.46 -11.93 -8.37
N ILE A 170 -17.00 -10.92 -7.61
CA ILE A 170 -17.29 -9.52 -7.94
C ILE A 170 -16.69 -9.16 -9.30
N LEU A 171 -15.40 -9.46 -9.53
CA LEU A 171 -14.76 -9.14 -10.81
C LEU A 171 -15.48 -9.77 -12.00
N GLN A 172 -16.01 -11.00 -11.86
CA GLN A 172 -16.78 -11.67 -12.89
C GLN A 172 -18.12 -10.96 -13.16
N ASN A 173 -18.84 -10.56 -12.10
CA ASN A 173 -20.14 -9.90 -12.22
C ASN A 173 -20.06 -8.46 -12.76
N PHE A 174 -18.94 -7.77 -12.52
CA PHE A 174 -18.69 -6.41 -13.01
C PHE A 174 -17.88 -6.36 -14.32
N LYS A 175 -17.54 -7.52 -14.90
CA LYS A 175 -16.99 -7.60 -16.26
C LYS A 175 -18.15 -7.46 -17.25
N SER A 176 -18.22 -6.32 -17.91
CA SER A 176 -19.20 -6.07 -18.99
C SER A 176 -19.06 -7.15 -20.09
N PRO A 177 -20.16 -7.69 -20.65
CA PRO A 177 -20.16 -8.87 -21.52
C PRO A 177 -19.50 -8.71 -22.91
N ASN A 178 -18.83 -7.59 -23.21
CA ASN A 178 -18.25 -7.33 -24.53
C ASN A 178 -16.72 -7.23 -24.49
N GLN A 179 -16.02 -8.35 -24.26
CA GLN A 179 -14.65 -8.59 -24.75
C GLN A 179 -14.42 -10.11 -24.88
N SER A 180 -14.91 -10.68 -25.98
CA SER A 180 -14.49 -11.97 -26.57
C SER A 180 -13.57 -11.69 -27.74
#